data_AF-A0A6M0GDY8-F1
#
_entry.id   AF-A0A6M0GDY8-F1
#
_cell.length_a   1.000
_cell.length_b   1.000
_cell.length_c   1.000
_cell.angle_alpha   90.00
_cell.angle_beta   90.00
_cell.angle_gamma   90.00
#
_symmetry.space_group_name_H-M   'P 1'
#
loop_
_entity.id
_entity.type
_entity.pdbx_description
1 polymer ?
#
loop_
_entity_poly.entity_id
_entity_poly.type
_entity_poly.pdbx_seq_one_letter_code
_entity_poly.pdbx_strand_id
1 'polypeptide(L)'
;MNQNIQALELFKQALVIAKEENNTLQEKLQPKSEINIFSDIDQVYLGLNQYPQAMMDFFQEVLTDYRTIGDRQGEQNTLTQIREFYLSSGQPLPAQEFFKQILKFYNSIGDDEGEAHSLNQIGKVYSELQQYDQALDWHRQASVIYQQIVNSPAGDSKTWRTVEAETLGYIGNSYFQLGQYNQVEDLFRQKLNSLRKIGDRDREKILLKIMRRYLKEEWELKASVGTAKELFTRLKQGEISWQEQL
;
A
#
# COMPACT_ATOMS: atom_id res chain seq x y z
N MET A 1 -4.72 27.78 26.16
CA MET A 1 -4.68 26.31 26.35
C MET A 1 -5.42 25.67 25.20
N ASN A 2 -4.82 24.64 24.62
CA ASN A 2 -4.64 24.47 23.18
C ASN A 2 -5.82 23.73 22.52
N GLN A 3 -6.44 24.27 21.46
CA GLN A 3 -7.52 23.61 20.73
C GLN A 3 -7.12 22.21 20.22
N ASN A 4 -5.82 22.01 19.95
CA ASN A 4 -5.23 20.71 19.62
C ASN A 4 -5.37 19.67 20.74
N ILE A 5 -5.28 20.06 22.02
CA ILE A 5 -5.43 19.15 23.16
C ILE A 5 -6.90 18.71 23.28
N GLN A 6 -7.85 19.62 23.06
CA GLN A 6 -9.28 19.30 23.07
C GLN A 6 -9.66 18.37 21.90
N ALA A 7 -9.12 18.63 20.71
CA ALA A 7 -9.31 17.77 19.55
C ALA A 7 -8.74 16.36 19.78
N LEU A 8 -7.52 16.27 20.32
CA LEU A 8 -6.90 15.00 20.68
C LEU A 8 -7.74 14.21 21.69
N GLU A 9 -8.29 14.86 22.71
CA GLU A 9 -9.15 14.16 23.68
C GLU A 9 -10.49 13.70 23.11
N LEU A 10 -11.08 14.48 22.19
CA LEU A 10 -12.25 14.02 21.45
C LEU A 10 -11.94 12.79 20.61
N PHE A 11 -10.76 12.74 19.98
CA PHE A 11 -10.32 11.56 19.23
C PHE A 11 -10.08 10.35 20.14
N LYS A 12 -9.49 10.55 21.32
CA LYS A 12 -9.31 9.47 22.31
C LYS A 12 -10.65 8.94 22.83
N GLN A 13 -11.62 9.82 23.08
CA GLN A 13 -12.96 9.40 23.52
C GLN A 13 -13.68 8.58 22.45
N ALA A 14 -13.64 9.00 21.18
CA ALA A 14 -14.19 8.24 20.06
C ALA A 14 -13.54 6.83 19.97
N LEU A 15 -12.24 6.74 20.18
CA LEU A 15 -11.51 5.47 20.17
C LEU A 15 -11.87 4.55 21.34
N VAL A 16 -12.08 5.11 22.54
CA VAL A 16 -12.54 4.32 23.70
C VAL A 16 -13.93 3.75 23.45
N ILE A 17 -14.86 4.57 22.94
CA ILE A 17 -16.22 4.13 22.59
C ILE A 17 -16.16 3.02 21.53
N ALA A 18 -15.39 3.22 20.46
CA ALA A 18 -15.22 2.20 19.41
C ALA A 18 -14.60 0.89 19.95
N LYS A 19 -13.69 0.96 20.92
CA LYS A 19 -13.10 -0.23 21.58
C LYS A 19 -14.12 -0.92 22.50
N GLU A 20 -14.96 -0.18 23.20
CA GLU A 20 -16.00 -0.71 24.10
C GLU A 20 -17.16 -1.37 23.31
N GLU A 21 -17.59 -0.75 22.21
CA GLU A 21 -18.58 -1.33 21.28
C GLU A 21 -18.05 -2.58 20.57
N ASN A 22 -16.77 -2.60 20.23
CA ASN A 22 -16.13 -3.79 19.67
C ASN A 22 -16.00 -4.92 20.72
N ASN A 23 -15.66 -4.60 21.97
CA ASN A 23 -15.63 -5.61 23.05
C ASN A 23 -17.01 -6.24 23.28
N THR A 24 -18.10 -5.47 23.14
CA THR A 24 -19.48 -5.98 23.25
C THR A 24 -19.91 -6.79 22.02
N LEU A 25 -19.37 -6.51 20.83
CA LEU A 25 -19.57 -7.31 19.61
C LEU A 25 -18.70 -8.58 19.58
N GLN A 26 -17.50 -8.55 20.18
CA GLN A 26 -16.58 -9.68 20.31
C GLN A 26 -17.13 -10.81 21.21
N GLU A 27 -18.04 -10.52 22.14
CA GLU A 27 -18.72 -11.56 22.91
C GLU A 27 -19.67 -12.44 22.06
N LYS A 28 -19.95 -12.09 20.78
CA LYS A 28 -20.89 -12.85 19.94
C LYS A 28 -20.30 -13.50 18.68
N LEU A 29 -19.11 -13.15 18.21
CA LEU A 29 -18.50 -13.76 17.01
C LEU A 29 -16.95 -13.82 17.11
N GLN A 30 -16.37 -14.92 16.64
CA GLN A 30 -14.92 -15.22 16.65
C GLN A 30 -14.02 -14.15 16.02
N PRO A 31 -12.72 -14.08 16.38
CA PRO A 31 -11.87 -12.90 16.19
C PRO A 31 -11.48 -12.72 14.72
N LYS A 32 -12.10 -11.75 14.07
CA LYS A 32 -11.58 -11.12 12.85
C LYS A 32 -11.47 -9.63 13.13
N SER A 33 -10.22 -9.19 13.36
CA SER A 33 -9.58 -7.99 12.78
C SER A 33 -10.42 -6.76 12.41
N GLU A 34 -11.51 -6.46 13.11
CA GLU A 34 -12.27 -5.23 12.95
C GLU A 34 -12.11 -4.45 14.22
N ILE A 35 -10.90 -3.94 14.45
CA ILE A 35 -10.81 -2.71 15.18
C ILE A 35 -11.34 -1.62 14.23
N ASN A 36 -12.67 -1.49 14.24
CA ASN A 36 -13.39 -0.44 13.55
C ASN A 36 -13.30 0.84 14.40
N ILE A 37 -12.06 1.32 14.66
CA ILE A 37 -11.77 2.60 15.37
C ILE A 37 -12.49 3.78 14.72
N PHE A 38 -13.00 3.59 13.51
CA PHE A 38 -13.36 4.61 12.57
C PHE A 38 -14.82 4.48 12.09
N SER A 39 -15.69 3.64 12.66
CA SER A 39 -17.12 3.67 12.24
C SER A 39 -17.80 5.02 12.52
N ASP A 40 -17.22 5.84 13.40
CA ASP A 40 -17.60 7.25 13.62
C ASP A 40 -16.77 8.23 12.75
N ILE A 41 -16.32 7.77 11.57
CA ILE A 41 -15.44 8.46 10.62
C ILE A 41 -15.90 9.89 10.36
N ASP A 42 -17.18 10.17 10.17
CA ASP A 42 -17.58 11.50 9.69
C ASP A 42 -17.30 12.63 10.69
N GLN A 43 -17.48 12.40 12.01
CA GLN A 43 -17.20 13.42 13.03
C GLN A 43 -15.70 13.58 13.29
N VAL A 44 -14.98 12.46 13.33
CA VAL A 44 -13.53 12.45 13.44
C VAL A 44 -12.95 13.18 12.22
N TYR A 45 -13.35 12.81 11.00
CA TYR A 45 -12.88 13.33 9.72
C TYR A 45 -13.16 14.83 9.53
N LEU A 46 -14.30 15.33 10.00
CA LEU A 46 -14.61 16.77 10.02
C LEU A 46 -13.71 17.56 10.98
N GLY A 47 -13.38 17.01 12.16
CA GLY A 47 -12.42 17.62 13.09
C GLY A 47 -10.96 17.48 12.63
N LEU A 48 -10.64 16.36 11.97
CA LEU A 48 -9.35 15.98 11.41
C LEU A 48 -8.85 16.96 10.33
N ASN A 49 -9.75 17.52 9.53
CA ASN A 49 -9.39 18.53 8.52
C ASN A 49 -9.07 19.90 9.14
N GLN A 50 -9.46 20.13 10.41
CA GLN A 50 -9.25 21.39 11.12
C GLN A 50 -7.99 21.36 12.02
N TYR A 51 -7.49 20.19 12.41
CA TYR A 51 -6.36 20.02 13.34
C TYR A 51 -5.33 18.97 12.87
N PRO A 52 -4.53 19.27 11.82
CA PRO A 52 -3.62 18.29 11.21
C PRO A 52 -2.50 17.78 12.15
N GLN A 53 -2.09 18.57 13.14
CA GLN A 53 -1.08 18.13 14.12
C GLN A 53 -1.66 17.16 15.15
N ALA A 54 -2.86 17.43 15.67
CA ALA A 54 -3.52 16.53 16.64
C ALA A 54 -3.83 15.17 16.00
N MET A 55 -4.19 15.19 14.71
CA MET A 55 -4.30 14.00 13.88
C MET A 55 -2.98 13.21 13.81
N MET A 56 -1.87 13.89 13.50
CA MET A 56 -0.56 13.25 13.44
C MET A 56 -0.22 12.54 14.75
N ASP A 57 -0.36 13.27 15.86
CA ASP A 57 -0.04 12.76 17.18
C ASP A 57 -0.92 11.53 17.52
N PHE A 58 -2.22 11.58 17.19
CA PHE A 58 -3.15 10.47 17.36
C PHE A 58 -2.76 9.23 16.54
N PHE A 59 -2.47 9.39 15.25
CA PHE A 59 -2.09 8.25 14.42
C PHE A 59 -0.74 7.66 14.82
N GLN A 60 0.23 8.48 15.24
CA GLN A 60 1.49 7.98 15.79
C GLN A 60 1.28 7.18 17.07
N GLU A 61 0.39 7.62 17.97
CA GLU A 61 0.00 6.89 19.17
C GLU A 61 -0.64 5.54 18.82
N VAL A 62 -1.63 5.52 17.90
CA VAL A 62 -2.29 4.29 17.45
C VAL A 62 -1.31 3.32 16.78
N LEU A 63 -0.42 3.79 15.91
CA LEU A 63 0.60 2.96 15.27
C LEU A 63 1.58 2.39 16.32
N THR A 64 1.94 3.19 17.32
CA THR A 64 2.82 2.76 18.43
C THR A 64 2.14 1.70 19.31
N ASP A 65 0.85 1.86 19.60
CA ASP A 65 0.06 0.90 20.37
C ASP A 65 -0.01 -0.44 19.65
N TYR A 66 -0.40 -0.43 18.36
CA TYR A 66 -0.45 -1.64 17.54
C TYR A 66 0.90 -2.35 17.48
N ARG A 67 1.98 -1.58 17.35
CA ARG A 67 3.33 -2.12 17.36
C ARG A 67 3.70 -2.75 18.69
N THR A 68 3.34 -2.10 19.80
CA THR A 68 3.62 -2.57 21.17
C THR A 68 2.95 -3.91 21.45
N ILE A 69 1.73 -4.13 20.93
CA ILE A 69 1.01 -5.39 21.06
C ILE A 69 1.33 -6.40 19.94
N GLY A 70 2.19 -6.03 18.98
CA GLY A 70 2.60 -6.88 17.86
C GLY A 70 1.55 -7.05 16.75
N ASP A 71 0.52 -6.21 16.71
CA ASP A 71 -0.56 -6.27 15.71
C ASP A 71 -0.19 -5.49 14.43
N ARG A 72 0.58 -6.15 13.57
CA ARG A 72 0.96 -5.61 12.26
C ARG A 72 -0.22 -5.35 11.32
N GLN A 73 -1.32 -6.11 11.48
CA GLN A 73 -2.50 -5.92 10.64
C GLN A 73 -3.23 -4.62 11.01
N GLY A 74 -3.30 -4.32 12.31
CA GLY A 74 -3.81 -3.04 12.83
C GLY A 74 -3.03 -1.83 12.30
N GLU A 75 -1.69 -1.93 12.23
CA GLU A 75 -0.84 -0.89 11.64
C GLU A 75 -1.17 -0.65 10.15
N GLN A 76 -1.24 -1.72 9.35
CA GLN A 76 -1.55 -1.64 7.92
C GLN A 76 -2.95 -1.09 7.65
N ASN A 77 -3.93 -1.49 8.46
CA ASN A 77 -5.30 -0.98 8.37
C ASN A 77 -5.32 0.53 8.66
N THR A 78 -4.60 0.97 9.70
CA THR A 78 -4.50 2.40 10.06
C THR A 78 -3.94 3.23 8.89
N LEU A 79 -2.86 2.76 8.26
CA LEU A 79 -2.27 3.43 7.09
C LEU A 79 -3.22 3.48 5.88
N THR A 80 -4.04 2.44 5.70
CA THR A 80 -5.05 2.38 4.63
C THR A 80 -6.17 3.39 4.89
N GLN A 81 -6.61 3.55 6.13
CA GLN A 81 -7.63 4.55 6.52
C GLN A 81 -7.13 5.98 6.34
N ILE A 82 -5.89 6.26 6.74
CA ILE A 82 -5.22 7.56 6.50
C ILE A 82 -5.25 7.91 5.01
N ARG A 83 -4.91 6.94 4.14
CA ARG A 83 -4.95 7.12 2.69
C ARG A 83 -6.37 7.49 2.23
N GLU A 84 -7.38 6.75 2.67
CA GLU A 84 -8.78 6.99 2.30
C GLU A 84 -9.31 8.35 2.78
N PHE A 85 -8.87 8.81 3.96
CA PHE A 85 -9.14 10.16 4.43
C PHE A 85 -8.59 11.24 3.47
N TYR A 86 -7.34 11.09 3.04
CA TYR A 86 -6.74 12.08 2.14
C TYR A 86 -7.33 12.06 0.73
N LEU A 87 -7.73 10.88 0.26
CA LEU A 87 -8.43 10.74 -1.01
C LEU A 87 -9.83 11.38 -0.97
N SER A 88 -10.60 11.12 0.10
CA SER A 88 -11.95 11.68 0.27
C SER A 88 -11.97 13.18 0.53
N SER A 89 -10.95 13.72 1.20
CA SER A 89 -10.82 15.17 1.44
C SER A 89 -10.40 15.96 0.19
N GLY A 90 -9.85 15.31 -0.84
CA GLY A 90 -9.40 15.96 -2.07
C GLY A 90 -8.25 16.95 -1.87
N GLN A 91 -7.55 16.90 -0.72
CA GLN A 91 -6.45 17.80 -0.38
C GLN A 91 -5.10 17.06 -0.43
N PRO A 92 -4.38 17.11 -1.56
CA PRO A 92 -3.14 16.34 -1.74
C PRO A 92 -1.94 16.90 -0.96
N LEU A 93 -1.91 18.21 -0.68
CA LEU A 93 -0.78 18.86 -0.01
C LEU A 93 -0.66 18.48 1.48
N PRO A 94 -1.74 18.45 2.28
CA PRO A 94 -1.71 17.92 3.65
C PRO A 94 -1.28 16.45 3.71
N ALA A 95 -1.68 15.63 2.73
CA ALA A 95 -1.33 14.21 2.68
C ALA A 95 0.19 13.99 2.61
N GLN A 96 0.87 14.77 1.77
CA GLN A 96 2.32 14.64 1.59
C GLN A 96 3.09 14.90 2.88
N GLU A 97 2.76 15.95 3.62
CA GLU A 97 3.46 16.28 4.86
C GLU A 97 3.13 15.28 5.96
N PHE A 98 1.88 14.80 5.99
CA PHE A 98 1.45 13.75 6.89
C PHE A 98 2.25 12.45 6.68
N PHE A 99 2.31 11.99 5.43
CA PHE A 99 3.05 10.78 5.09
C PHE A 99 4.56 10.92 5.32
N LYS A 100 5.17 12.08 5.08
CA LYS A 100 6.59 12.32 5.44
C LYS A 100 6.86 12.13 6.93
N GLN A 101 5.93 12.55 7.79
CA GLN A 101 6.08 12.35 9.23
C GLN A 101 5.93 10.88 9.62
N ILE A 102 5.02 10.13 8.97
CA ILE A 102 4.93 8.68 9.14
C ILE A 102 6.22 7.97 8.70
N LEU A 103 6.79 8.38 7.57
CA LEU A 103 8.08 7.84 7.12
C LEU A 103 9.20 8.14 8.12
N LYS A 104 9.27 9.37 8.65
CA LYS A 104 10.22 9.73 9.72
C LYS A 104 10.02 8.89 10.97
N PHE A 105 8.76 8.63 11.36
CA PHE A 105 8.43 7.77 12.49
C PHE A 105 8.98 6.36 12.29
N TYR A 106 8.62 5.69 11.18
CA TYR A 106 9.10 4.33 10.91
C TYR A 106 10.62 4.24 10.77
N ASN A 107 11.24 5.26 10.15
CA ASN A 107 12.69 5.36 10.07
C ASN A 107 13.34 5.49 11.46
N SER A 108 12.76 6.32 12.36
CA SER A 108 13.29 6.54 13.71
C SER A 108 13.27 5.29 14.59
N ILE A 109 12.35 4.36 14.33
CA ILE A 109 12.23 3.09 15.05
C ILE A 109 12.87 1.91 14.30
N GLY A 110 13.48 2.15 13.13
CA GLY A 110 14.13 1.12 12.33
C GLY A 110 13.16 0.06 11.78
N ASP A 111 11.95 0.46 11.39
CA ASP A 111 10.92 -0.45 10.89
C ASP A 111 10.75 -0.34 9.37
N ASP A 112 11.61 -1.06 8.66
CA ASP A 112 11.63 -1.12 7.20
C ASP A 112 10.29 -1.58 6.61
N GLU A 113 9.57 -2.47 7.30
CA GLU A 113 8.27 -2.97 6.86
C GLU A 113 7.21 -1.86 6.84
N GLY A 114 7.11 -1.13 7.95
CA GLY A 114 6.21 0.00 8.09
C GLY A 114 6.56 1.14 7.14
N GLU A 115 7.86 1.40 6.94
CA GLU A 115 8.36 2.39 5.98
C GLU A 115 7.93 2.01 4.54
N ALA A 116 8.22 0.79 4.10
CA ALA A 116 7.87 0.31 2.75
C ALA A 116 6.35 0.32 2.51
N HIS A 117 5.56 -0.06 3.52
CA HIS A 117 4.10 -0.04 3.41
C HIS A 117 3.58 1.39 3.26
N SER A 118 4.10 2.32 4.06
CA SER A 118 3.74 3.73 3.99
C SER A 118 4.07 4.31 2.61
N LEU A 119 5.27 4.05 2.09
CA LEU A 119 5.68 4.46 0.73
C LEU A 119 4.70 3.95 -0.35
N ASN A 120 4.24 2.71 -0.24
CA ASN A 120 3.26 2.15 -1.16
C ASN A 120 1.88 2.83 -1.05
N GLN A 121 1.42 3.14 0.16
CA GLN A 121 0.15 3.86 0.33
C GLN A 121 0.22 5.28 -0.25
N ILE A 122 1.37 5.97 -0.08
CA ILE A 122 1.62 7.26 -0.72
C ILE A 122 1.52 7.14 -2.25
N GLY A 123 2.21 6.16 -2.83
CA GLY A 123 2.18 5.94 -4.28
C GLY A 123 0.77 5.67 -4.81
N LYS A 124 -0.06 4.96 -4.03
CA LYS A 124 -1.48 4.78 -4.35
C LYS A 124 -2.26 6.09 -4.35
N VAL A 125 -2.06 6.97 -3.35
CA VAL A 125 -2.70 8.30 -3.36
C VAL A 125 -2.38 9.05 -4.65
N TYR A 126 -1.10 9.12 -5.01
CA TYR A 126 -0.69 9.80 -6.25
C TYR A 126 -1.24 9.11 -7.50
N SER A 127 -1.33 7.78 -7.53
CA SER A 127 -1.92 7.04 -8.64
C SER A 127 -3.41 7.36 -8.82
N GLU A 128 -4.17 7.43 -7.73
CA GLU A 128 -5.60 7.77 -7.75
C GLU A 128 -5.84 9.23 -8.14
N LEU A 129 -4.92 10.13 -7.79
CA LEU A 129 -4.87 11.51 -8.27
C LEU A 129 -4.34 11.66 -9.71
N GLN A 130 -4.05 10.56 -10.40
CA GLN A 130 -3.49 10.50 -11.76
C GLN A 130 -2.12 11.20 -11.90
N GLN A 131 -1.39 11.37 -10.80
CA GLN A 131 -0.04 11.91 -10.74
C GLN A 131 0.98 10.76 -10.81
N TYR A 132 1.01 10.07 -11.95
CA TYR A 132 1.71 8.80 -12.11
C TYR A 132 3.23 8.88 -11.99
N ASP A 133 3.85 10.01 -12.34
CA ASP A 133 5.31 10.20 -12.14
C ASP A 133 5.67 10.19 -10.65
N GLN A 134 4.88 10.87 -9.81
CA GLN A 134 5.08 10.89 -8.36
C GLN A 134 4.77 9.51 -7.75
N ALA A 135 3.69 8.87 -8.19
CA ALA A 135 3.36 7.51 -7.76
C ALA A 135 4.52 6.53 -8.03
N LEU A 136 5.12 6.62 -9.22
CA LEU A 136 6.24 5.80 -9.64
C LEU A 136 7.44 5.95 -8.71
N ASP A 137 7.78 7.18 -8.31
CA ASP A 137 8.89 7.46 -7.41
C ASP A 137 8.69 6.83 -6.02
N TRP A 138 7.46 6.93 -5.48
CA TRP A 138 7.13 6.34 -4.18
C TRP A 138 7.11 4.82 -4.22
N HIS A 139 6.50 4.22 -5.24
CA HIS A 139 6.47 2.76 -5.40
C HIS A 139 7.86 2.17 -5.63
N ARG A 140 8.76 2.87 -6.34
CA ARG A 140 10.15 2.44 -6.50
C ARG A 140 10.91 2.42 -5.18
N GLN A 141 10.75 3.44 -4.35
CA GLN A 141 11.35 3.45 -3.00
C GLN A 141 10.84 2.28 -2.16
N ALA A 142 9.52 2.04 -2.14
CA ALA A 142 8.93 0.88 -1.47
C ALA A 142 9.50 -0.45 -2.00
N SER A 143 9.63 -0.58 -3.32
CA SER A 143 10.13 -1.79 -3.97
C SER A 143 11.55 -2.14 -3.55
N VAL A 144 12.43 -1.16 -3.34
CA VAL A 144 13.81 -1.41 -2.89
C VAL A 144 13.80 -2.03 -1.50
N ILE A 145 13.00 -1.47 -0.58
CA ILE A 145 12.92 -1.97 0.80
C ILE A 145 12.26 -3.36 0.83
N TYR A 146 11.16 -3.57 0.11
CA TYR A 146 10.53 -4.89 0.04
C TYR A 146 11.44 -5.96 -0.56
N GLN A 147 12.27 -5.60 -1.54
CA GLN A 147 13.28 -6.50 -2.08
C GLN A 147 14.33 -6.88 -1.02
N GLN A 148 14.72 -5.95 -0.15
CA GLN A 148 15.64 -6.25 0.96
C GLN A 148 14.97 -7.17 1.99
N ILE A 149 13.73 -6.87 2.40
CA ILE A 149 12.95 -7.69 3.34
C ILE A 149 12.81 -9.11 2.83
N VAL A 150 12.34 -9.29 1.60
CA VAL A 150 12.05 -10.63 1.05
C VAL A 150 13.33 -11.46 0.85
N ASN A 151 14.49 -10.83 0.67
CA ASN A 151 15.77 -11.52 0.52
C ASN A 151 16.47 -11.77 1.87
N SER A 152 15.93 -11.26 2.97
CA SER A 152 16.40 -11.55 4.33
C SER A 152 15.96 -12.94 4.76
N PRO A 153 16.77 -13.70 5.54
CA PRO A 153 16.40 -15.01 6.07
C PRO A 153 15.08 -15.02 6.87
N ALA A 154 14.73 -13.88 7.49
CA ALA A 154 13.50 -13.71 8.26
C ALA A 154 12.28 -13.28 7.42
N GLY A 155 12.50 -12.80 6.19
CA GLY A 155 11.47 -12.16 5.36
C GLY A 155 11.03 -12.97 4.14
N ASP A 156 11.53 -14.18 3.93
CA ASP A 156 11.09 -15.02 2.81
C ASP A 156 9.75 -15.74 3.11
N SER A 157 8.67 -14.96 3.26
CA SER A 157 7.32 -15.48 3.44
C SER A 157 6.47 -15.27 2.19
N LYS A 158 5.45 -16.13 1.97
CA LYS A 158 4.48 -15.96 0.88
C LYS A 158 3.84 -14.56 0.88
N THR A 159 3.65 -13.98 2.07
CA THR A 159 3.13 -12.62 2.24
C THR A 159 4.07 -11.61 1.60
N TRP A 160 5.36 -11.62 1.97
CA TRP A 160 6.35 -10.67 1.44
C TRP A 160 6.60 -10.83 -0.06
N ARG A 161 6.59 -12.07 -0.56
CA ARG A 161 6.63 -12.37 -1.99
C ARG A 161 5.43 -11.77 -2.75
N THR A 162 4.25 -11.80 -2.13
CA THR A 162 3.04 -11.20 -2.70
C THR A 162 3.12 -9.68 -2.68
N VAL A 163 3.57 -9.08 -1.57
CA VAL A 163 3.73 -7.63 -1.44
C VAL A 163 4.77 -7.09 -2.42
N GLU A 164 5.89 -7.79 -2.63
CA GLU A 164 6.88 -7.43 -3.65
C GLU A 164 6.24 -7.43 -5.06
N ALA A 165 5.52 -8.50 -5.41
CA ALA A 165 4.86 -8.61 -6.71
C ALA A 165 3.77 -7.54 -6.92
N GLU A 166 2.98 -7.24 -5.89
CA GLU A 166 1.98 -6.17 -5.90
C GLU A 166 2.62 -4.80 -6.13
N THR A 167 3.75 -4.55 -5.47
CA THR A 167 4.52 -3.30 -5.63
C THR A 167 5.00 -3.13 -7.07
N LEU A 168 5.53 -4.20 -7.67
CA LEU A 168 5.89 -4.20 -9.10
C LEU A 168 4.66 -3.99 -10.00
N GLY A 169 3.50 -4.50 -9.59
CA GLY A 169 2.22 -4.21 -10.23
C GLY A 169 1.88 -2.72 -10.23
N TYR A 170 2.03 -2.04 -9.09
CA TYR A 170 1.79 -0.59 -9.00
C TYR A 170 2.76 0.23 -9.86
N ILE A 171 4.05 -0.15 -9.89
CA ILE A 171 5.06 0.46 -10.77
C ILE A 171 4.67 0.24 -12.24
N GLY A 172 4.33 -1.01 -12.60
CA GLY A 172 3.90 -1.37 -13.95
C GLY A 172 2.65 -0.60 -14.38
N ASN A 173 1.68 -0.43 -13.48
CA ASN A 173 0.50 0.38 -13.74
C ASN A 173 0.89 1.85 -13.96
N SER A 174 1.74 2.42 -13.11
CA SER A 174 2.19 3.82 -13.27
C SER A 174 2.83 4.05 -14.64
N TYR A 175 3.74 3.17 -15.08
CA TYR A 175 4.30 3.22 -16.43
C TYR A 175 3.25 3.07 -17.53
N PHE A 176 2.30 2.16 -17.36
CA PHE A 176 1.23 1.94 -18.34
C PHE A 176 0.38 3.21 -18.51
N GLN A 177 0.02 3.87 -17.41
CA GLN A 177 -0.76 5.11 -17.44
C GLN A 177 0.01 6.27 -18.07
N LEU A 178 1.34 6.29 -17.93
CA LEU A 178 2.23 7.25 -18.60
C LEU A 178 2.47 6.92 -20.10
N GLY A 179 1.89 5.84 -20.62
CA GLY A 179 2.13 5.37 -22.00
C GLY A 179 3.52 4.74 -22.22
N GLN A 180 4.25 4.48 -21.14
CA GLN A 180 5.62 3.94 -21.16
C GLN A 180 5.59 2.40 -21.23
N TYR A 181 4.94 1.84 -22.25
CA TYR A 181 4.69 0.40 -22.36
C TYR A 181 5.96 -0.47 -22.39
N ASN A 182 7.03 0.03 -23.01
CA ASN A 182 8.33 -0.66 -23.02
C ASN A 182 8.92 -0.81 -21.61
N GLN A 183 8.69 0.17 -20.73
CA GLN A 183 9.15 0.11 -19.34
C GLN A 183 8.37 -0.93 -18.52
N VAL A 184 7.08 -1.12 -18.83
CA VAL A 184 6.27 -2.21 -18.24
C VAL A 184 6.86 -3.57 -18.62
N GLU A 185 7.14 -3.79 -19.91
CA GLU A 185 7.73 -5.03 -20.41
C GLU A 185 9.10 -5.29 -19.76
N ASP A 186 9.96 -4.28 -19.75
CA ASP A 186 11.30 -4.37 -19.17
C ASP A 186 11.28 -4.69 -17.68
N LEU A 187 10.39 -4.06 -16.91
CA LEU A 187 10.24 -4.28 -15.47
C LEU A 187 9.95 -5.76 -15.16
N PHE A 188 8.90 -6.32 -15.76
CA PHE A 188 8.51 -7.70 -15.48
C PHE A 188 9.51 -8.71 -16.06
N ARG A 189 10.05 -8.46 -17.26
CA ARG A 189 11.05 -9.33 -17.89
C ARG A 189 12.31 -9.43 -17.02
N GLN A 190 12.81 -8.31 -16.50
CA GLN A 190 13.98 -8.29 -15.64
C GLN A 190 13.74 -9.09 -14.35
N LYS A 191 12.60 -8.84 -13.67
CA LYS A 191 12.27 -9.57 -12.44
C LYS A 191 12.12 -11.07 -12.68
N LEU A 192 11.39 -11.49 -13.72
CA LEU A 192 11.22 -12.90 -14.06
C LEU A 192 12.55 -13.59 -14.38
N ASN A 193 13.40 -12.96 -15.18
CA ASN A 193 14.72 -13.50 -15.47
C ASN A 193 15.58 -13.67 -14.21
N SER A 194 15.49 -12.73 -13.26
CA SER A 194 16.17 -12.86 -11.98
C SER A 194 15.64 -14.04 -11.16
N LEU A 195 14.31 -14.20 -11.06
CA LEU A 195 13.68 -15.29 -10.31
C LEU A 195 14.01 -16.66 -10.91
N ARG A 196 13.98 -16.79 -12.25
CA ARG A 196 14.35 -18.01 -12.97
C ARG A 196 15.82 -18.38 -12.74
N LYS A 197 16.73 -17.40 -12.76
CA LYS A 197 18.17 -17.63 -12.50
C LYS A 197 18.43 -18.21 -11.11
N ILE A 198 17.67 -17.78 -10.11
CA ILE A 198 17.80 -18.30 -8.72
C ILE A 198 16.90 -19.52 -8.45
N GLY A 199 16.09 -19.95 -9.43
CA GLY A 199 15.18 -21.09 -9.29
C GLY A 199 13.96 -20.84 -8.39
N ASP A 200 13.62 -19.58 -8.09
CA ASP A 200 12.49 -19.25 -7.21
C ASP A 200 11.16 -19.30 -7.96
N ARG A 201 10.65 -20.53 -8.10
CA ARG A 201 9.40 -20.82 -8.80
C ARG A 201 8.16 -20.27 -8.10
N ASP A 202 8.21 -20.06 -6.78
CA ASP A 202 7.07 -19.57 -6.01
C ASP A 202 6.86 -18.07 -6.23
N ARG A 203 7.94 -17.27 -6.13
CA ARG A 203 7.89 -15.85 -6.46
C ARG A 203 7.52 -15.63 -7.91
N GLU A 204 8.05 -16.48 -8.81
CA GLU A 204 7.69 -16.43 -10.23
C GLU A 204 6.18 -16.61 -10.40
N LYS A 205 5.58 -17.68 -9.85
CA LYS A 205 4.13 -17.92 -9.94
C LYS A 205 3.29 -16.77 -9.39
N ILE A 206 3.70 -16.20 -8.25
CA ILE A 206 3.01 -15.05 -7.63
C ILE A 206 3.08 -13.84 -8.55
N LEU A 207 4.27 -13.51 -9.07
CA LEU A 207 4.45 -12.38 -9.99
C LEU A 207 3.60 -12.55 -11.25
N LEU A 208 3.62 -13.73 -11.86
CA LEU A 208 2.82 -14.04 -13.05
C LEU A 208 1.31 -13.91 -12.76
N LYS A 209 0.84 -14.29 -11.57
CA LYS A 209 -0.55 -14.10 -11.15
C LYS A 209 -0.92 -12.61 -11.06
N ILE A 210 -0.07 -11.79 -10.45
CA ILE A 210 -0.29 -10.34 -10.35
C ILE A 210 -0.31 -9.70 -11.73
N MET A 211 0.66 -10.03 -12.59
CA MET A 211 0.70 -9.55 -13.98
C MET A 211 -0.59 -9.88 -14.73
N ARG A 212 -1.09 -11.12 -14.64
CA ARG A 212 -2.36 -11.53 -15.27
C ARG A 212 -3.55 -10.71 -14.78
N ARG A 213 -3.60 -10.38 -13.48
CA ARG A 213 -4.66 -9.53 -12.92
C ARG A 213 -4.62 -8.13 -13.52
N TYR A 214 -3.47 -7.46 -13.51
CA TYR A 214 -3.32 -6.12 -14.11
C TYR A 214 -3.63 -6.12 -15.61
N LEU A 215 -3.18 -7.14 -16.35
CA LEU A 215 -3.50 -7.29 -17.77
C LEU A 215 -5.01 -7.34 -18.02
N LYS A 216 -5.73 -8.16 -17.26
CA LYS A 216 -7.17 -8.41 -17.46
C LYS A 216 -8.06 -7.29 -16.92
N GLU A 217 -7.76 -6.79 -15.74
CA GLU A 217 -8.67 -5.91 -15.01
C GLU A 217 -8.36 -4.43 -15.25
N GLU A 218 -7.08 -4.08 -15.33
CA GLU A 218 -6.64 -2.68 -15.39
C GLU A 218 -6.30 -2.23 -16.82
N TRP A 219 -5.76 -3.13 -17.65
CA TRP A 219 -5.18 -2.74 -18.95
C TRP A 219 -6.04 -3.14 -20.16
N GLU A 220 -6.91 -4.15 -20.08
CA GLU A 220 -7.72 -4.65 -21.21
C GLU A 220 -8.62 -3.57 -21.83
N LEU A 221 -9.23 -2.69 -21.03
CA LEU A 221 -10.08 -1.60 -21.54
C LEU A 221 -9.27 -0.52 -22.30
N LYS A 222 -8.02 -0.29 -21.92
CA LYS A 222 -7.12 0.72 -22.51
C LYS A 222 -6.27 0.18 -23.66
N ALA A 223 -6.05 -1.14 -23.72
CA ALA A 223 -5.28 -1.82 -24.76
C ALA A 223 -6.01 -1.93 -26.12
N SER A 224 -7.19 -1.34 -26.27
CA SER A 224 -7.90 -1.25 -27.56
C SER A 224 -7.20 -0.34 -28.58
N VAL A 225 -6.11 0.35 -28.18
CA VAL A 225 -5.35 1.31 -29.00
C VAL A 225 -3.88 0.86 -29.18
N GLY A 226 -3.42 0.71 -30.44
CA GLY A 226 -2.00 0.68 -30.82
C GLY A 226 -1.08 -0.32 -30.08
N THR A 227 0.12 0.14 -29.72
CA THR A 227 1.23 -0.63 -29.10
C THR A 227 0.85 -1.36 -27.81
N ALA A 228 -0.14 -0.86 -27.06
CA ALA A 228 -0.67 -1.54 -25.87
C ALA A 228 -1.39 -2.86 -26.21
N LYS A 229 -2.08 -2.91 -27.36
CA LYS A 229 -2.69 -4.13 -27.90
C LYS A 229 -1.64 -5.17 -28.28
N GLU A 230 -0.53 -4.72 -28.84
CA GLU A 230 0.60 -5.56 -29.22
C GLU A 230 1.34 -6.08 -27.98
N LEU A 231 1.61 -5.24 -26.98
CA LEU A 231 2.14 -5.67 -25.69
C LEU A 231 1.24 -6.71 -25.03
N PHE A 232 -0.07 -6.46 -24.97
CA PHE A 232 -1.05 -7.41 -24.44
C PHE A 232 -1.05 -8.73 -25.22
N THR A 233 -1.03 -8.66 -26.54
CA THR A 233 -0.98 -9.82 -27.44
C THR A 233 0.31 -10.61 -27.25
N ARG A 234 1.48 -9.95 -27.23
CA ARG A 234 2.81 -10.56 -27.01
C ARG A 234 2.94 -11.18 -25.61
N LEU A 235 2.38 -10.53 -24.59
CA LEU A 235 2.30 -11.08 -23.22
C LEU A 235 1.38 -12.30 -23.15
N LYS A 236 0.25 -12.28 -23.85
CA LYS A 236 -0.73 -13.38 -23.89
C LYS A 236 -0.27 -14.57 -24.75
N GLN A 237 0.45 -14.30 -25.83
CA GLN A 237 0.97 -15.31 -26.78
C GLN A 237 2.31 -15.91 -26.33
N GLY A 238 2.88 -15.44 -25.22
CA GLY A 238 4.13 -15.99 -24.70
C GLY A 238 5.38 -15.55 -25.48
N GLU A 239 5.26 -14.60 -26.40
CA GLU A 239 6.36 -14.07 -27.22
C GLU A 239 7.39 -13.30 -26.38
N ILE A 240 6.95 -12.74 -25.26
CA ILE A 240 7.83 -12.37 -24.13
C ILE A 240 8.02 -13.65 -23.29
N SER A 241 8.78 -14.60 -23.84
CA SER A 241 9.14 -15.93 -23.31
C SER A 241 8.46 -16.37 -22.00
N TRP A 242 7.25 -16.92 -22.17
CA TRP A 242 6.52 -17.76 -21.22
C TRP A 242 6.71 -19.24 -21.58
N GLN A 243 7.92 -19.80 -21.45
CA GLN A 243 7.98 -21.27 -21.39
C GLN A 243 7.61 -21.73 -19.97
N GLU A 244 6.29 -21.87 -19.78
CA GLU A 244 5.72 -22.83 -18.84
C GLU A 244 6.17 -24.24 -19.28
N GLN A 245 7.31 -24.70 -18.78
CA GLN A 245 7.51 -26.14 -18.64
C GLN A 245 6.72 -26.56 -17.39
N LEU A 246 5.50 -27.06 -17.64
CA LEU A 246 4.82 -27.98 -16.73
C LEU A 246 5.71 -29.21 -16.48
#